data_AF-A0A818Q2F1-F1
#
_entry.id   AF-A0A818Q2F1-F1
#
_cell.length_a   1.000
_cell.length_b   1.000
_cell.length_c   1.000
_cell.angle_alpha   90.00
_cell.angle_beta   90.00
_cell.angle_gamma   90.00
#
_symmetry.space_group_name_H-M   'P 1'
#
loop_
_entity.id
_entity.type
_entity.pdbx_description
1 polymer ?
#
loop_
_entity_poly.entity_id
_entity_poly.type
_entity_poly.pdbx_seq_one_letter_code
_entity_poly.pdbx_strand_id
1 'polypeptide(L)'
;MPFYLNKIRQAIEPERILEFKVQYGWCPLCSFLNKDIPEESFPRLNDAEALGEKLRRNKKQAFTSLIRGFKQMAIGTIMLTVIALIYRRRSFFLRSS
;
A
#
# COMPACT_ATOMS: atom_id res chain seq x y z
N MET A 1 -19.43 -0.42 -22.26
CA MET A 1 -19.90 0.83 -21.63
C MET A 1 -20.10 1.98 -22.66
N PRO A 2 -20.93 1.84 -23.72
CA PRO A 2 -21.10 2.94 -24.70
C PRO A 2 -22.11 4.00 -24.24
N PHE A 3 -23.07 3.62 -23.39
CA PHE A 3 -24.21 4.44 -23.01
C PHE A 3 -23.82 5.74 -22.28
N TYR A 4 -22.86 5.67 -21.34
CA TYR A 4 -22.43 6.84 -20.56
C TYR A 4 -21.73 7.89 -21.43
N LEU A 5 -20.82 7.46 -22.32
CA LEU A 5 -20.12 8.37 -23.22
C LEU A 5 -21.08 9.04 -24.21
N ASN A 6 -22.05 8.30 -24.75
CA ASN A 6 -23.06 8.87 -25.64
C ASN A 6 -23.94 9.90 -24.94
N LYS A 7 -24.28 9.70 -23.66
CA LYS A 7 -25.01 10.72 -22.88
C LYS A 7 -24.20 12.01 -22.73
N ILE A 8 -22.90 11.91 -22.47
CA ILE A 8 -22.03 13.09 -22.37
C ILE A 8 -21.96 13.82 -23.72
N ARG A 9 -21.78 13.09 -24.83
CA ARG A 9 -21.74 13.66 -26.20
C ARG A 9 -23.03 14.37 -26.59
N GLN A 10 -24.18 13.92 -26.09
CA GLN A 10 -25.47 14.55 -26.35
C GLN A 10 -25.74 15.76 -25.45
N ALA A 11 -25.12 15.82 -24.26
CA ALA A 11 -25.39 16.86 -23.27
C ALA A 11 -24.47 18.08 -23.38
N ILE A 12 -23.35 17.98 -24.10
CA ILE A 12 -22.33 19.03 -24.20
C ILE A 12 -22.03 19.30 -25.68
N GLU A 13 -21.80 20.58 -26.02
CA GLU A 13 -21.39 20.99 -27.36
C GLU A 13 -20.08 20.28 -27.79
N PRO A 14 -19.97 19.80 -29.05
CA PRO A 14 -18.81 19.04 -29.51
C PRO A 14 -17.46 19.74 -29.27
N GLU A 15 -17.42 21.06 -29.39
CA GLU A 15 -16.21 21.88 -29.23
C GLU A 15 -15.73 21.94 -27.78
N ARG A 16 -16.59 21.59 -26.83
CA ARG A 16 -16.32 21.60 -25.38
C ARG A 16 -16.00 20.21 -24.82
N ILE A 17 -15.83 19.21 -25.69
CA ILE A 17 -15.49 17.84 -25.30
C ILE A 17 -14.16 17.43 -25.94
N LEU A 18 -13.25 16.88 -25.13
CA LEU A 18 -12.06 16.19 -25.60
C LEU A 18 -12.13 14.71 -25.25
N GLU A 19 -12.14 13.84 -26.26
CA GLU A 19 -11.96 12.39 -26.07
C GLU A 19 -10.48 12.05 -25.91
N PHE A 20 -10.01 12.15 -24.67
CA PHE A 20 -8.61 11.97 -24.33
C PHE A 20 -8.29 10.53 -23.90
N LYS A 21 -7.25 9.92 -24.50
CA LYS A 21 -6.60 8.73 -23.96
C LYS A 21 -5.28 9.13 -23.30
N VAL A 22 -5.04 8.63 -22.09
CA VAL A 22 -3.83 8.92 -21.29
C VAL A 22 -2.53 8.73 -22.07
N GLN A 23 -2.48 7.73 -22.96
CA GLN A 23 -1.33 7.43 -23.81
C GLN A 23 -0.96 8.54 -24.82
N TYR A 24 -1.86 9.50 -25.07
CA TYR A 24 -1.60 10.62 -25.98
C TYR A 24 -0.78 11.75 -25.33
N GLY A 25 -0.61 11.75 -24.00
CA GLY A 25 0.23 12.71 -23.30
C GLY A 25 -0.26 14.16 -23.37
N TRP A 26 0.65 15.12 -23.28
CA TRP A 26 0.31 16.54 -23.16
C TRP A 26 -0.33 17.14 -24.41
N CYS A 27 0.12 16.75 -25.60
CA CYS A 27 -0.18 17.46 -26.84
C CYS A 27 -1.68 17.72 -27.09
N PRO A 28 -2.57 16.71 -27.11
CA PRO A 28 -3.99 16.98 -27.37
C PRO A 28 -4.69 17.66 -26.19
N LEU A 29 -4.21 17.47 -24.96
CA LEU A 29 -4.79 18.10 -23.77
C LEU A 29 -4.46 19.60 -23.73
N CYS A 30 -3.20 19.95 -23.90
CA CYS A 30 -2.74 21.34 -23.92
C CYS A 30 -3.34 22.11 -25.10
N SER A 31 -3.42 21.49 -26.29
CA SER A 31 -4.08 22.09 -27.45
C SER A 31 -5.56 22.38 -27.20
N PHE A 32 -6.29 21.46 -26.56
CA PHE A 32 -7.69 21.68 -26.24
C PHE A 32 -7.90 22.77 -25.18
N LEU A 33 -6.94 22.93 -24.26
CA LEU A 33 -6.98 23.92 -23.19
C LEU A 33 -6.38 25.28 -23.57
N ASN A 34 -5.86 25.45 -24.80
CA ASN A 34 -5.06 26.60 -25.21
C ASN A 34 -3.94 26.93 -24.22
N LYS A 35 -3.16 25.92 -23.85
CA LYS A 35 -1.99 26.03 -22.96
C LYS A 35 -0.73 25.54 -23.65
N ASP A 36 0.40 26.06 -23.21
CA ASP A 36 1.72 25.56 -23.64
C ASP A 36 1.94 24.12 -23.14
N ILE A 37 2.74 23.36 -23.89
CA ILE A 37 3.14 22.00 -23.50
C ILE A 37 4.28 22.11 -22.47
N PRO A 38 4.15 21.50 -21.28
CA PRO A 38 5.23 21.45 -20.31
C PRO A 38 6.46 20.69 -20.84
N GLU A 39 7.65 21.07 -20.39
CA GLU A 39 8.90 20.33 -20.71
C GLU A 39 8.95 18.95 -20.03
N GLU A 40 8.19 18.75 -18.95
CA GLU A 40 8.13 17.49 -18.22
C GLU A 40 7.33 16.40 -18.96
N SER A 41 7.71 15.15 -18.74
CA SER A 41 6.98 14.00 -19.26
C SER A 41 5.58 13.88 -18.65
N PHE A 42 4.60 13.44 -19.45
CA PHE A 42 3.23 13.23 -18.95
C PHE A 42 3.23 12.24 -17.76
N PRO A 43 2.61 12.59 -16.61
CA PRO A 43 2.77 11.84 -15.38
C PRO A 43 2.13 10.45 -15.43
N ARG A 44 2.83 9.45 -14.88
CA ARG A 44 2.37 8.07 -14.70
C ARG A 44 2.59 7.60 -13.27
N LEU A 45 1.68 7.99 -12.37
CA LEU A 45 1.82 7.75 -10.93
C LEU A 45 0.85 6.70 -10.38
N ASN A 46 -0.26 6.44 -11.08
CA ASN A 46 -1.32 5.53 -10.63
C ASN A 46 -1.52 4.40 -11.65
N ASP A 47 -0.45 3.64 -11.91
CA ASP A 47 -0.51 2.46 -12.76
C ASP A 47 -0.60 1.16 -11.95
N ALA A 48 -0.84 0.06 -12.67
CA ALA A 48 -1.01 -1.25 -12.07
C ALA A 48 0.26 -1.72 -11.35
N GLU A 49 1.44 -1.31 -11.82
CA GLU A 49 2.71 -1.65 -11.20
C GLU A 49 2.86 -0.94 -9.85
N ALA A 50 2.60 0.37 -9.79
CA ALA A 50 2.60 1.13 -8.55
C ALA A 50 1.61 0.56 -7.51
N LEU A 51 0.44 0.09 -7.96
CA LEU A 51 -0.50 -0.61 -7.08
C LEU A 51 0.06 -1.95 -6.60
N GLY A 52 0.60 -2.77 -7.50
CA GLY A 52 1.19 -4.08 -7.18
C GLY A 52 2.35 -3.97 -6.19
N GLU A 53 3.22 -2.98 -6.39
CA GLU A 53 4.28 -2.55 -5.49
C GLU A 53 3.77 -2.25 -4.08
N LYS A 54 2.72 -1.42 -3.97
CA LYS A 54 2.12 -1.04 -2.69
C LYS A 54 1.53 -2.26 -1.97
N LEU A 55 0.81 -3.11 -2.70
CA LEU A 55 0.25 -4.35 -2.16
C LEU A 55 1.36 -5.31 -1.68
N ARG A 56 2.43 -5.46 -2.44
CA ARG A 56 3.60 -6.29 -2.08
C ARG A 56 4.27 -5.77 -0.80
N ARG A 57 4.47 -4.46 -0.68
CA ARG A 57 5.04 -3.82 0.52
C ARG A 57 4.15 -4.04 1.75
N ASN A 58 2.85 -3.78 1.63
CA ASN A 58 1.89 -3.96 2.73
C ASN A 58 1.86 -5.42 3.22
N LYS A 59 1.86 -6.40 2.31
CA LYS A 59 1.91 -7.83 2.67
C LYS A 59 3.20 -8.20 3.40
N LYS A 60 4.36 -7.74 2.91
CA LYS A 60 5.66 -7.97 3.59
C LYS A 60 5.69 -7.34 4.99
N GLN A 61 5.19 -6.13 5.14
CA GLN A 61 5.11 -5.45 6.44
C GLN A 61 4.18 -6.15 7.43
N ALA A 62 3.02 -6.64 6.97
CA ALA A 62 2.12 -7.42 7.81
C ALA A 62 2.78 -8.73 8.29
N PHE A 63 3.38 -9.49 7.36
CA PHE A 63 4.03 -10.76 7.68
C PHE A 63 5.20 -10.60 8.65
N THR A 64 6.07 -9.62 8.41
CA THR A 64 7.21 -9.33 9.29
C THR A 64 6.78 -8.88 10.69
N SER A 65 5.66 -8.14 10.79
CA SER A 65 5.11 -7.73 12.08
C SER A 65 4.53 -8.92 12.86
N LEU A 66 3.84 -9.85 12.17
CA LEU A 66 3.35 -11.10 12.78
C LEU A 66 4.50 -11.95 13.34
N ILE A 67 5.57 -12.17 12.56
CA ILE A 67 6.75 -12.91 13.02
C ILE A 67 7.39 -12.25 14.23
N ARG A 68 7.53 -10.92 14.21
CA ARG A 68 8.13 -10.16 15.31
C ARG A 68 7.32 -10.35 16.60
N GLY A 69 5.99 -10.24 16.52
CA GLY A 69 5.10 -10.46 17.66
C GLY A 69 5.22 -11.89 18.21
N PHE A 70 5.21 -12.90 17.34
CA PHE A 70 5.38 -14.29 17.76
C PHE A 70 6.73 -14.55 18.45
N LYS A 71 7.82 -14.00 17.88
CA LYS A 71 9.16 -14.11 18.47
C LYS A 71 9.22 -13.48 19.86
N GLN A 72 8.65 -12.29 20.04
CA GLN A 72 8.62 -11.61 21.34
C GLN A 72 7.81 -12.39 22.39
N MET A 73 6.68 -12.95 21.99
CA MET A 73 5.86 -13.79 22.87
C MET A 73 6.63 -15.04 23.32
N ALA A 74 7.28 -15.75 22.40
CA ALA A 74 8.08 -16.93 22.70
C ALA A 74 9.24 -16.61 23.68
N ILE A 75 9.94 -15.49 23.48
CA ILE A 75 11.00 -15.03 24.39
C ILE A 75 10.43 -14.79 25.80
N GLY A 76 9.29 -14.10 25.91
CA GLY A 76 8.64 -13.85 27.19
C GLY A 76 8.25 -15.14 27.93
N THR A 77 7.68 -16.11 27.21
CA THR A 77 7.32 -17.42 27.79
C THR A 77 8.55 -18.19 28.27
N ILE A 78 9.63 -18.21 27.49
CA ILE A 78 10.89 -18.86 27.89
C ILE A 78 11.48 -18.19 29.13
N MET A 79 11.49 -16.86 29.19
CA MET A 79 11.98 -16.13 30.36
C MET A 79 11.17 -16.43 31.62
N LEU A 80 9.83 -16.42 31.53
CA LEU A 80 8.95 -16.74 32.67
C LEU A 80 9.14 -18.18 33.16
N THR A 81 9.27 -19.14 32.25
CA THR A 81 9.50 -20.55 32.64
C THR A 81 10.85 -20.73 33.31
N VAL A 82 11.92 -20.12 32.80
CA VAL A 82 13.25 -20.15 33.43
C VAL A 82 13.22 -19.53 34.83
N ILE A 83 12.58 -18.36 34.99
CA ILE A 83 12.42 -17.70 36.29
C ILE A 83 11.67 -18.63 37.26
N ALA A 84 10.54 -19.20 36.84
CA ALA A 84 9.77 -20.13 37.68
C ALA A 84 10.60 -21.35 38.12
N LEU A 85 11.41 -21.92 37.22
CA LEU A 85 12.30 -23.04 37.54
C LEU A 85 13.37 -22.66 38.58
N ILE A 86 13.96 -21.46 38.46
CA ILE A 86 14.94 -20.94 39.42
C ILE A 86 14.28 -20.74 40.80
N TYR A 87 13.10 -20.12 40.85
CA TYR A 87 12.37 -19.91 42.10
C TYR A 87 12.01 -21.23 42.77
N ARG A 88 11.52 -22.23 42.02
CA ARG A 88 11.19 -23.56 42.55
C ARG A 88 12.41 -24.29 43.11
N ARG A 89 13.56 -24.20 42.44
CA ARG A 89 14.80 -24.82 42.92
C ARG A 89 15.26 -24.17 44.23
N ARG A 90 15.18 -22.84 44.31
CA ARG A 90 15.58 -22.09 45.51
C ARG A 90 14.65 -22.35 46.69
N SER A 91 13.34 -22.36 46.48
CA SER A 91 12.36 -22.62 47.56
C SER A 91 12.47 -24.04 48.10
N PHE A 92 12.74 -25.02 47.23
CA PHE A 92 12.99 -26.40 47.65
C PHE A 92 14.20 -26.49 48.58
N PHE A 93 15.32 -25.83 48.23
CA PHE A 93 16.54 -25.83 49.03
C PHE A 93 16.38 -25.14 50.39
N LEU A 94 15.61 -24.04 50.45
CA LEU A 94 15.30 -23.33 51.69
C LEU A 94 14.37 -24.12 52.62
N ARG A 95 13.60 -25.08 52.11
CA ARG A 95 12.69 -25.92 52.90
C ARG A 95 13.36 -27.20 53.41
N SER A 96 14.49 -27.59 52.83
CA SER A 96 15.27 -28.78 53.20
C SER A 96 16.45 -28.50 54.15
N SER A 97 16.60 -27.25 54.62
CA SER A 97 17.59 -26.82 55.63
C SER A 97 16.88 -26.51 56.94
#